data_AF-A0A954THC9-F1
#
_entry.id   AF-A0A954THC9-F1
#
_cell.length_a   1.000
_cell.length_b   1.000
_cell.length_c   1.000
_cell.angle_alpha   90.00
_cell.angle_beta   90.00
_cell.angle_gamma   90.00
#
_symmetry.space_group_name_H-M   'P 1'
#
loop_
_entity.id
_entity.type
_entity.pdbx_description
1 polymer ?
#
loop_
_entity_poly.entity_id
_entity_poly.type
_entity_poly.pdbx_seq_one_letter_code
_entity_poly.pdbx_strand_id
1 'polypeptide(L)'
;TTDGLVRETLEATGLVAGVDFDLAFSPERIDPGNPQYGLRNTPKIVGGYRPSCTQRAVAFYSQLVDRVVPVEGTREAELAKLLENTYRHVNIALLNEMAVFSHELGIDLWQSIEAAKTKPFGFAAFYPGPGVGGHCIPIDPNYLSHSVRSLGYQFRFVELAQEVSNRMPAYVVRRVQDVLNDDSKSLRGSTVLLLGLTYKPDISDDRETPARPVVRALRKMGAVIVG
;
A
#
# COMPACT_ATOMS: atom_id res chain seq x y z
N THR A 1 -10.36 -5.12 -15.75
CA THR A 1 -10.65 -3.67 -15.74
C THR A 1 -12.12 -3.47 -16.08
N THR A 2 -12.61 -2.26 -15.86
CA THR A 2 -14.00 -1.85 -16.06
C THR A 2 -14.38 -1.91 -17.54
N ASP A 3 -13.53 -1.37 -18.41
CA ASP A 3 -13.77 -1.36 -19.88
C ASP A 3 -13.58 -2.71 -20.56
N GLY A 4 -12.75 -3.58 -19.97
CA GLY A 4 -12.48 -4.93 -20.48
C GLY A 4 -13.43 -5.94 -19.86
N LEU A 5 -12.86 -6.87 -19.09
CA LEU A 5 -13.58 -8.00 -18.48
C LEU A 5 -14.96 -7.67 -17.90
N VAL A 6 -15.10 -6.59 -17.13
CA VAL A 6 -16.39 -6.26 -16.49
C VAL A 6 -17.44 -5.90 -17.54
N ARG A 7 -17.13 -4.97 -18.44
CA ARG A 7 -18.03 -4.59 -19.53
C ARG A 7 -18.36 -5.79 -20.41
N GLU A 8 -17.36 -6.53 -20.87
CA GLU A 8 -17.54 -7.70 -21.75
C GLU A 8 -18.44 -8.76 -21.10
N THR A 9 -18.29 -8.99 -19.80
CA THR A 9 -19.13 -9.96 -19.06
C THR A 9 -20.57 -9.48 -18.96
N LEU A 10 -20.80 -8.18 -18.73
CA LEU A 10 -22.15 -7.62 -18.61
C LEU A 10 -22.84 -7.52 -19.98
N GLU A 11 -22.11 -7.16 -21.04
CA GLU A 11 -22.63 -7.08 -22.41
C GLU A 11 -22.91 -8.46 -23.03
N ALA A 12 -22.34 -9.55 -22.47
CA ALA A 12 -22.67 -10.92 -22.88
C ALA A 12 -24.16 -11.29 -22.71
N THR A 13 -24.90 -10.50 -21.94
CA THR A 13 -26.36 -10.61 -21.78
C THR A 13 -27.16 -10.06 -22.97
N GLY A 14 -26.51 -9.39 -23.92
CA GLY A 14 -27.14 -8.67 -25.03
C GLY A 14 -27.47 -7.21 -24.75
N LEU A 15 -27.26 -6.73 -23.51
CA LEU A 15 -27.38 -5.32 -23.14
C LEU A 15 -26.12 -4.53 -23.52
N VAL A 16 -26.26 -3.22 -23.75
CA VAL A 16 -25.17 -2.33 -24.18
C VAL A 16 -24.82 -1.30 -23.10
N ALA A 17 -23.54 -1.22 -22.73
CA ALA A 17 -23.07 -0.30 -21.70
C ALA A 17 -23.20 1.18 -22.14
N GLY A 18 -23.73 2.01 -21.24
CA GLY A 18 -24.04 3.42 -21.46
C GLY A 18 -25.29 3.68 -22.30
N VAL A 19 -26.00 2.63 -22.72
CA VAL A 19 -27.31 2.70 -23.38
C VAL A 19 -28.36 2.03 -22.50
N ASP A 20 -28.24 0.72 -22.27
CA ASP A 20 -29.21 -0.08 -21.51
C ASP A 20 -28.89 -0.11 -20.01
N PHE A 21 -27.61 0.05 -19.65
CA PHE A 21 -27.17 0.15 -18.26
C PHE A 21 -25.99 1.11 -18.11
N ASP A 22 -25.83 1.66 -16.91
CA ASP A 22 -24.69 2.50 -16.56
C ASP A 22 -23.50 1.70 -16.07
N LEU A 23 -22.32 2.09 -16.55
CA LEU A 23 -21.07 1.52 -16.10
C LEU A 23 -20.12 2.63 -15.67
N ALA A 24 -19.61 2.53 -14.44
CA ALA A 24 -18.64 3.44 -13.88
C ALA A 24 -17.68 2.72 -12.94
N PHE A 25 -16.46 3.24 -12.81
CA PHE A 25 -15.50 2.84 -11.81
C PHE A 25 -15.41 3.90 -10.71
N SER A 26 -15.38 3.45 -9.46
CA SER A 26 -15.16 4.31 -8.31
C SER A 26 -14.29 3.57 -7.29
N PRO A 27 -13.01 3.94 -7.15
CA PRO A 27 -12.11 3.21 -6.27
C PRO A 27 -12.48 3.38 -4.79
N GLU A 28 -12.23 2.35 -3.99
CA GLU A 28 -12.26 2.46 -2.54
C GLU A 28 -10.99 3.16 -2.03
N ARG A 29 -11.16 4.15 -1.17
CA ARG A 29 -10.10 5.05 -0.68
C ARG A 29 -10.09 5.19 0.85
N ILE A 30 -11.02 4.53 1.55
CA ILE A 30 -11.07 4.52 3.00
C ILE A 30 -9.81 3.86 3.56
N ASP A 31 -9.23 4.51 4.56
CA ASP A 31 -8.14 3.97 5.35
C ASP A 31 -8.72 3.23 6.58
N PRO A 32 -8.59 1.89 6.69
CA PRO A 32 -9.21 1.12 7.76
C PRO A 32 -8.74 1.57 9.15
N GLY A 33 -9.68 1.81 10.07
CA GLY A 33 -9.37 2.26 11.44
C GLY A 33 -8.99 3.74 11.55
N ASN A 34 -9.13 4.54 10.48
CA ASN A 34 -8.88 5.97 10.53
C ASN A 34 -10.06 6.70 11.24
N PRO A 35 -9.84 7.33 12.41
CA PRO A 35 -10.91 7.97 13.17
C PRO A 35 -11.34 9.32 12.57
N GLN A 36 -10.49 9.92 11.72
CA GLN A 36 -10.71 11.25 11.17
C GLN A 36 -11.37 11.21 9.78
N TYR A 37 -11.01 10.22 8.96
CA TYR A 37 -11.48 10.09 7.58
C TYR A 37 -12.23 8.77 7.39
N GLY A 38 -13.51 8.87 7.04
CA GLY A 38 -14.39 7.76 6.73
C GLY A 38 -15.03 7.91 5.36
N LEU A 39 -16.06 7.10 5.08
CA LEU A 39 -16.77 7.11 3.79
C LEU A 39 -17.27 8.50 3.42
N ARG A 40 -17.89 9.21 4.37
CA ARG A 40 -18.62 10.45 4.09
C ARG A 40 -17.70 11.63 3.71
N ASN A 41 -16.61 11.84 4.44
CA ASN A 41 -15.73 13.00 4.24
C ASN A 41 -14.53 12.73 3.32
N THR A 42 -14.26 11.47 2.95
CA THR A 42 -13.24 11.14 1.96
C THR A 42 -13.78 11.39 0.55
N PRO A 43 -13.14 12.26 -0.27
CA PRO A 43 -13.65 12.53 -1.61
C PRO A 43 -13.76 11.26 -2.46
N LYS A 44 -14.89 11.04 -3.13
CA LYS A 44 -15.11 9.85 -3.95
C LYS A 44 -14.78 10.14 -5.41
N ILE A 45 -13.78 9.45 -5.96
CA ILE A 45 -13.44 9.54 -7.40
C ILE A 45 -14.47 8.73 -8.19
N VAL A 46 -14.95 9.27 -9.30
CA VAL A 46 -15.94 8.60 -10.18
C VAL A 46 -15.57 8.81 -11.64
N GLY A 47 -15.41 7.72 -12.40
CA GLY A 47 -15.21 7.76 -13.84
C GLY A 47 -16.18 6.81 -14.54
N GLY A 48 -17.05 7.36 -15.38
CA GLY A 48 -18.04 6.60 -16.16
C GLY A 48 -17.51 6.15 -17.52
N TYR A 49 -18.06 5.06 -18.05
CA TYR A 49 -17.74 4.58 -19.41
C TYR A 49 -18.18 5.58 -20.50
N ARG A 50 -19.21 6.39 -20.20
CA ARG A 50 -19.65 7.55 -20.97
C ARG A 50 -19.89 8.74 -20.05
N PRO A 51 -19.94 9.98 -20.57
CA PRO A 51 -20.26 11.16 -19.77
C PRO A 51 -21.58 11.04 -18.99
N SER A 52 -22.61 10.42 -19.58
CA SER A 52 -23.90 10.15 -18.92
C SER A 52 -23.77 9.20 -17.74
N CYS A 53 -22.93 8.16 -17.86
CA CYS A 53 -22.63 7.24 -16.76
C CYS A 53 -21.94 7.97 -15.60
N THR A 54 -20.99 8.87 -15.90
CA THR A 54 -20.32 9.69 -14.87
C THR A 54 -21.35 10.55 -14.13
N GLN A 55 -22.25 11.23 -14.85
CA GLN A 55 -23.29 12.05 -14.24
C GLN A 55 -24.20 11.24 -13.31
N ARG A 56 -24.62 10.04 -13.73
CA ARG A 56 -25.47 9.15 -12.92
C ARG A 56 -24.74 8.64 -11.68
N ALA A 57 -23.48 8.24 -11.81
CA ALA A 57 -22.67 7.83 -10.67
C ALA A 57 -22.38 9.00 -9.72
N VAL A 58 -22.17 10.22 -10.23
CA VAL A 58 -22.04 11.44 -9.39
C VAL A 58 -23.33 11.68 -8.61
N ALA A 59 -24.49 11.60 -9.25
CA ALA A 59 -25.78 11.79 -8.59
C ALA A 59 -26.03 10.76 -7.49
N PHE A 60 -25.59 9.51 -7.70
CA PHE A 60 -25.64 8.46 -6.69
C PHE A 60 -24.71 8.75 -5.50
N TYR A 61 -23.42 8.97 -5.74
CA TYR A 61 -22.45 9.16 -4.65
C TYR A 61 -22.64 10.47 -3.90
N SER A 62 -23.19 11.51 -4.53
CA SER A 62 -23.50 12.79 -3.86
C SER A 62 -24.52 12.65 -2.72
N GLN A 63 -25.24 11.53 -2.65
CA GLN A 63 -26.15 11.21 -1.54
C GLN A 63 -25.43 10.59 -0.33
N LEU A 64 -24.18 10.11 -0.54
CA LEU A 64 -23.44 9.31 0.44
C LEU A 64 -22.20 10.03 0.97
N VAL A 65 -21.58 10.89 0.17
CA VAL A 65 -20.32 11.57 0.49
C VAL A 65 -20.45 13.08 0.31
N ASP A 66 -19.62 13.82 1.05
CA ASP A 66 -19.63 15.29 1.03
C ASP A 66 -19.02 15.86 -0.26
N ARG A 67 -18.13 15.12 -0.92
CA ARG A 67 -17.46 15.54 -2.16
C ARG A 67 -17.26 14.39 -3.14
N VAL A 68 -17.84 14.53 -4.33
CA VAL A 68 -17.55 13.66 -5.49
C VAL A 68 -16.54 14.37 -6.41
N VAL A 69 -15.60 13.60 -6.95
CA VAL A 69 -14.58 14.07 -7.89
C VAL A 69 -14.77 13.30 -9.21
N PRO A 70 -15.52 13.87 -10.17
CA PRO A 70 -15.65 13.25 -11.48
C PRO A 70 -14.33 13.33 -12.25
N VAL A 71 -13.99 12.26 -12.94
CA VAL A 71 -12.87 12.19 -13.89
C VAL A 71 -13.39 11.83 -15.28
N GLU A 72 -12.52 11.94 -16.29
CA GLU A 72 -12.89 11.79 -17.70
C GLU A 72 -13.53 10.45 -18.01
N GLY A 73 -12.96 9.35 -17.52
CA GLY A 73 -13.51 8.01 -17.70
C GLY A 73 -13.05 7.01 -16.65
N THR A 74 -13.45 5.77 -16.88
CA THR A 74 -13.11 4.60 -16.04
C THR A 74 -11.61 4.40 -15.91
N ARG A 75 -10.84 4.63 -16.98
CA ARG A 75 -9.38 4.43 -17.03
C ARG A 75 -8.63 5.41 -16.13
N GLU A 76 -9.04 6.68 -16.13
CA GLU A 76 -8.46 7.70 -15.28
C GLU A 76 -8.78 7.40 -13.80
N ALA A 77 -9.99 6.92 -13.51
CA ALA A 77 -10.38 6.53 -12.17
C ALA A 77 -9.61 5.29 -11.67
N GLU A 78 -9.39 4.30 -12.53
CA GLU A 78 -8.55 3.12 -12.24
C GLU A 78 -7.09 3.52 -12.01
N LEU A 79 -6.52 4.34 -12.90
CA LEU A 79 -5.13 4.79 -12.79
C LEU A 79 -4.91 5.65 -11.54
N ALA A 80 -5.87 6.49 -11.16
CA ALA A 80 -5.77 7.27 -9.92
C ALA A 80 -5.55 6.37 -8.70
N LYS A 81 -6.25 5.23 -8.62
CA LYS A 81 -6.08 4.26 -7.53
C LYS A 81 -4.70 3.61 -7.55
N LEU A 82 -4.25 3.18 -8.74
CA LEU A 82 -2.93 2.59 -8.90
C LEU A 82 -1.82 3.60 -8.55
N LEU A 83 -2.00 4.87 -8.92
CA LEU A 83 -1.07 5.95 -8.62
C LEU A 83 -0.98 6.20 -7.10
N GLU A 84 -2.10 6.28 -6.39
CA GLU A 84 -2.12 6.44 -4.92
C GLU A 84 -1.32 5.32 -4.21
N ASN A 85 -1.54 4.07 -4.61
CA ASN A 85 -0.86 2.92 -4.01
C ASN A 85 0.62 2.83 -4.42
N THR A 86 0.95 3.17 -5.67
CA THR A 86 2.34 3.20 -6.15
C THR A 86 3.14 4.29 -5.45
N TYR A 87 2.58 5.50 -5.33
CA TYR A 87 3.20 6.60 -4.59
C TYR A 87 3.50 6.20 -3.15
N ARG A 88 2.53 5.59 -2.45
CA ARG A 88 2.72 5.11 -1.09
C ARG A 88 3.79 4.01 -1.00
N HIS A 89 3.80 3.03 -1.90
CA HIS A 89 4.79 1.95 -1.91
C HIS A 89 6.21 2.49 -2.06
N VAL A 90 6.44 3.34 -3.07
CA VAL A 90 7.76 3.90 -3.35
C VAL A 90 8.27 4.74 -2.19
N ASN A 91 7.42 5.55 -1.56
CA ASN A 91 7.85 6.34 -0.41
C ASN A 91 8.13 5.47 0.83
N ILE A 92 7.33 4.45 1.13
CA ILE A 92 7.65 3.53 2.24
C ILE A 92 8.99 2.83 1.98
N ALA A 93 9.25 2.39 0.75
CA ALA A 93 10.53 1.79 0.38
C ALA A 93 11.69 2.77 0.53
N LEU A 94 11.54 4.02 0.10
CA LEU A 94 12.54 5.07 0.31
C LEU A 94 12.86 5.23 1.81
N LEU A 95 11.85 5.29 2.67
CA LEU A 95 12.07 5.46 4.11
C LEU A 95 12.69 4.22 4.77
N ASN A 96 12.35 3.03 4.28
CA ASN A 96 13.01 1.78 4.68
C ASN A 96 14.50 1.77 4.33
N GLU A 97 14.86 2.21 3.12
CA GLU A 97 16.25 2.34 2.70
C GLU A 97 16.99 3.40 3.53
N MET A 98 16.35 4.55 3.78
CA MET A 98 16.88 5.57 4.67
C MET A 98 17.09 5.03 6.09
N ALA A 99 16.24 4.15 6.61
CA ALA A 99 16.41 3.59 7.96
C ALA A 99 17.70 2.77 8.08
N VAL A 100 18.04 2.01 7.03
CA VAL A 100 19.30 1.26 6.97
C VAL A 100 20.48 2.23 6.96
N PHE A 101 20.48 3.23 6.07
CA PHE A 101 21.60 4.18 5.98
C PHE A 101 21.74 5.08 7.21
N SER A 102 20.65 5.60 7.75
CA SER A 102 20.67 6.40 8.96
C SER A 102 21.24 5.63 10.14
N HIS A 103 20.95 4.33 10.25
CA HIS A 103 21.55 3.48 11.27
C HIS A 103 23.08 3.40 11.13
N GLU A 104 23.59 3.11 9.91
CA GLU A 104 25.03 3.04 9.64
C GLU A 104 25.74 4.39 9.86
N LEU A 105 25.04 5.51 9.63
CA LEU A 105 25.56 6.85 9.85
C LEU A 105 25.43 7.34 11.30
N GLY A 106 24.79 6.57 12.19
CA GLY A 106 24.50 7.01 13.56
C GLY A 106 23.51 8.18 13.65
N ILE A 107 22.62 8.32 12.66
CA ILE A 107 21.62 9.39 12.57
C ILE A 107 20.25 8.87 13.01
N ASP A 108 19.55 9.67 13.82
CA ASP A 108 18.14 9.41 14.14
C ASP A 108 17.25 9.83 12.97
N LEU A 109 16.78 8.82 12.22
CA LEU A 109 15.86 9.03 11.11
C LEU A 109 14.51 9.60 11.57
N TRP A 110 14.00 9.21 12.74
CA TRP A 110 12.72 9.72 13.23
C TRP A 110 12.79 11.22 13.46
N GLN A 111 13.84 11.70 14.13
CA GLN A 111 14.04 13.14 14.31
C GLN A 111 14.17 13.89 12.98
N SER A 112 14.82 13.26 12.00
CA SER A 112 14.95 13.84 10.65
C SER A 112 13.60 13.94 9.93
N ILE A 113 12.74 12.92 10.05
CA ILE A 113 11.36 12.93 9.50
C ILE A 113 10.52 14.01 10.21
N GLU A 114 10.63 14.10 11.54
CA GLU A 114 9.90 15.09 12.35
C GLU A 114 10.31 16.53 11.99
N ALA A 115 11.59 16.76 11.69
CA ALA A 115 12.04 18.05 11.17
C ALA A 115 11.52 18.30 9.75
N ALA A 116 11.63 17.32 8.85
CA ALA A 116 11.24 17.46 7.44
C ALA A 116 9.73 17.69 7.26
N LYS A 117 8.88 17.05 8.08
CA LYS A 117 7.42 17.18 8.01
C LYS A 117 6.89 18.56 8.40
N THR A 118 7.72 19.42 8.99
CA THR A 118 7.35 20.82 9.26
C THR A 118 7.22 21.65 7.98
N LYS A 119 7.80 21.16 6.87
CA LYS A 119 7.67 21.81 5.57
C LYS A 119 6.24 21.64 5.04
N PRO A 120 5.51 22.72 4.74
CA PRO A 120 4.09 22.63 4.38
C PRO A 120 3.82 22.14 2.95
N PHE A 121 4.86 21.84 2.16
CA PHE A 121 4.73 21.39 0.77
C PHE A 121 5.89 20.47 0.35
N GLY A 122 5.60 19.57 -0.59
CA GLY A 122 6.60 18.72 -1.24
C GLY A 122 7.19 17.60 -0.35
N PHE A 123 6.73 17.45 0.89
CA PHE A 123 7.09 16.36 1.76
C PHE A 123 5.85 15.83 2.48
N ALA A 124 5.49 14.58 2.20
CA ALA A 124 4.53 13.82 2.99
C ALA A 124 5.32 12.84 3.84
N ALA A 125 5.05 12.82 5.15
CA ALA A 125 5.75 11.92 6.06
C ALA A 125 5.32 10.47 5.82
N PHE A 126 6.29 9.62 5.54
CA PHE A 126 6.17 8.17 5.61
C PHE A 126 7.16 7.68 6.68
N TYR A 127 6.95 6.46 7.16
CA TYR A 127 7.74 5.91 8.25
C TYR A 127 8.26 4.52 7.88
N PRO A 128 9.49 4.17 8.26
CA PRO A 128 10.05 2.86 7.99
C PRO A 128 9.34 1.78 8.81
N GLY A 129 9.44 0.54 8.36
CA GLY A 129 8.87 -0.61 9.03
C GLY A 129 9.57 -1.92 8.66
N PRO A 130 9.09 -3.06 9.18
CA PRO A 130 9.68 -4.39 8.91
C PRO A 130 9.45 -4.86 7.47
N GLY A 131 8.78 -4.06 6.64
CA GLY A 131 8.38 -4.37 5.27
C GLY A 131 7.06 -3.67 4.96
N VAL A 132 6.44 -4.08 3.87
CA VAL A 132 5.13 -3.58 3.41
C VAL A 132 4.15 -4.75 3.48
N GLY A 133 2.92 -4.49 3.95
CA GLY A 133 1.87 -5.51 3.99
C GLY A 133 0.48 -5.00 3.61
N GLY A 134 -0.51 -5.88 3.77
CA GLY A 134 -1.87 -5.70 3.25
C GLY A 134 -1.96 -6.03 1.77
N HIS A 135 -3.17 -5.97 1.18
CA HIS A 135 -3.37 -6.36 -0.22
C HIS A 135 -3.00 -5.27 -1.22
N CYS A 136 -3.38 -4.02 -0.95
CA CYS A 136 -3.32 -2.95 -1.95
C CYS A 136 -1.91 -2.46 -2.31
N ILE A 137 -0.95 -2.47 -1.37
CA ILE A 137 0.41 -1.95 -1.63
C ILE A 137 1.29 -3.00 -2.32
N PRO A 138 1.27 -4.29 -1.92
CA PRO A 138 2.07 -5.31 -2.57
C PRO A 138 1.50 -5.79 -3.91
N ILE A 139 0.20 -5.64 -4.18
CA ILE A 139 -0.44 -6.21 -5.38
C ILE A 139 -0.65 -5.15 -6.47
N ASP A 140 -1.25 -4.00 -6.15
CA ASP A 140 -1.69 -3.03 -7.16
C ASP A 140 -0.52 -2.43 -7.98
N PRO A 141 0.62 -2.04 -7.38
CA PRO A 141 1.78 -1.57 -8.14
C PRO A 141 2.36 -2.66 -9.05
N ASN A 142 2.31 -3.93 -8.63
CA ASN A 142 2.77 -5.06 -9.43
C ASN A 142 1.86 -5.31 -10.64
N TYR A 143 0.54 -5.12 -10.49
CA TYR A 143 -0.39 -5.12 -11.62
C TYR A 143 -0.08 -4.00 -12.63
N LEU A 144 0.20 -2.79 -12.14
CA LEU A 144 0.62 -1.68 -13.00
C LEU A 144 1.94 -1.99 -13.72
N SER A 145 2.92 -2.54 -13.00
CA SER A 145 4.20 -2.99 -13.59
C SER A 145 3.97 -4.06 -14.66
N HIS A 146 3.10 -5.04 -14.43
CA HIS A 146 2.74 -6.06 -15.42
C HIS A 146 2.08 -5.46 -16.66
N SER A 147 1.15 -4.52 -16.47
CA SER A 147 0.50 -3.80 -17.57
C SER A 147 1.51 -3.01 -18.40
N VAL A 148 2.45 -2.30 -17.76
CA VAL A 148 3.52 -1.56 -18.45
C VAL A 148 4.48 -2.49 -19.19
N ARG A 149 4.76 -3.69 -18.66
CA ARG A 149 5.57 -4.72 -19.34
C ARG A 149 4.95 -5.19 -20.64
N SER A 150 3.63 -5.27 -20.76
CA SER A 150 2.98 -5.58 -22.04
C SER A 150 3.22 -4.52 -23.12
N LEU A 151 3.60 -3.29 -22.73
CA LEU A 151 4.01 -2.22 -23.64
C LEU A 151 5.51 -2.26 -23.99
N GLY A 152 6.24 -3.27 -23.50
CA GLY A 152 7.69 -3.41 -23.71
C GLY A 152 8.57 -2.61 -22.74
N TYR A 153 7.99 -1.98 -21.71
CA TYR A 153 8.72 -1.16 -20.74
C TYR A 153 8.79 -1.83 -19.36
N GLN A 154 9.88 -1.57 -18.62
CA GLN A 154 9.99 -1.96 -17.22
C GLN A 154 9.60 -0.79 -16.31
N PHE A 155 8.72 -1.05 -15.34
CA PHE A 155 8.41 -0.07 -14.31
C PHE A 155 9.39 -0.17 -13.14
N ARG A 156 10.60 0.37 -13.35
CA ARG A 156 11.76 0.21 -12.45
C ARG A 156 11.53 0.67 -11.01
N PHE A 157 10.79 1.76 -10.79
CA PHE A 157 10.56 2.27 -9.43
C PHE A 157 9.77 1.28 -8.57
N VAL A 158 8.77 0.62 -9.13
CA VAL A 158 7.98 -0.37 -8.39
C VAL A 158 8.84 -1.59 -8.06
N GLU A 159 9.64 -2.05 -9.01
CA GLU A 159 10.53 -3.19 -8.81
C GLU A 159 11.57 -2.91 -7.73
N LEU A 160 12.18 -1.72 -7.74
CA LEU A 160 13.12 -1.29 -6.70
C LEU A 160 12.44 -1.18 -5.33
N ALA A 161 11.24 -0.58 -5.28
CA ALA A 161 10.49 -0.46 -4.04
C ALA A 161 10.16 -1.84 -3.44
N GLN A 162 9.81 -2.81 -4.28
CA GLN A 162 9.57 -4.18 -3.89
C GLN A 162 10.84 -4.87 -3.38
N GLU A 163 11.98 -4.67 -4.06
CA GLU A 163 13.29 -5.21 -3.66
C GLU A 163 13.70 -4.72 -2.28
N VAL A 164 13.62 -3.41 -2.03
CA VAL A 164 13.92 -2.80 -0.73
C VAL A 164 12.98 -3.36 0.34
N SER A 165 11.67 -3.35 0.09
CA SER A 165 10.68 -3.83 1.05
C SER A 165 10.86 -5.30 1.41
N ASN A 166 11.26 -6.15 0.45
CA ASN A 166 11.52 -7.58 0.67
C ASN A 166 12.78 -7.86 1.50
N ARG A 167 13.73 -6.91 1.56
CA ARG A 167 14.96 -7.02 2.37
C ARG A 167 14.73 -6.67 3.83
N MET A 168 13.72 -5.84 4.13
CA MET A 168 13.48 -5.31 5.48
C MET A 168 13.28 -6.39 6.56
N PRO A 169 12.58 -7.52 6.31
CA PRO A 169 12.47 -8.56 7.33
C PRO A 169 13.83 -9.11 7.78
N ALA A 170 14.76 -9.32 6.84
CA ALA A 170 16.09 -9.81 7.16
C ALA A 170 16.93 -8.76 7.90
N TYR A 171 16.78 -7.47 7.52
CA TYR A 171 17.39 -6.36 8.24
C TYR A 171 16.91 -6.29 9.69
N VAL A 172 15.60 -6.37 9.95
CA VAL A 172 15.04 -6.39 11.31
C VAL A 172 15.62 -7.53 12.13
N VAL A 173 15.70 -8.74 11.57
CA VAL A 173 16.30 -9.89 12.27
C VAL A 173 17.78 -9.66 12.61
N ARG A 174 18.55 -9.06 11.70
CA ARG A 174 19.94 -8.68 11.98
C ARG A 174 20.02 -7.67 13.12
N ARG A 175 19.17 -6.65 13.13
CA ARG A 175 19.12 -5.66 14.22
C ARG A 175 18.80 -6.31 15.57
N VAL A 176 17.87 -7.26 15.62
CA VAL A 176 17.58 -8.05 16.84
C VAL A 176 18.83 -8.83 17.28
N GLN A 177 19.54 -9.45 16.34
CA GLN A 177 20.79 -10.17 16.65
C GLN A 177 21.86 -9.23 17.21
N ASP A 178 22.07 -8.07 16.58
CA ASP A 178 23.07 -7.09 17.01
C ASP A 178 22.79 -6.61 18.44
N VAL A 179 21.54 -6.26 18.74
CA VAL A 179 21.11 -5.81 20.08
C VAL A 179 21.30 -6.91 21.13
N LEU A 180 20.98 -8.18 20.80
CA LEU A 180 21.27 -9.28 21.72
C LEU A 180 22.77 -9.46 21.94
N ASN A 181 23.58 -9.23 20.92
CA ASN A 181 25.02 -9.36 20.99
C ASN A 181 25.68 -8.28 21.85
N ASP A 182 25.07 -7.09 21.98
CA ASP A 182 25.49 -6.06 22.94
C ASP A 182 25.49 -6.60 24.39
N ASP A 183 24.57 -7.52 24.70
CA ASP A 183 24.49 -8.25 25.98
C ASP A 183 25.20 -9.61 25.95
N SER A 184 26.02 -9.88 24.93
CA SER A 184 26.65 -11.19 24.69
C SER A 184 25.66 -12.37 24.62
N LYS A 185 24.41 -12.11 24.23
CA LYS A 185 23.37 -13.12 24.02
C LYS A 185 23.29 -13.52 22.56
N SER A 186 23.25 -14.82 22.30
CA SER A 186 23.01 -15.34 20.95
C SER A 186 21.51 -15.34 20.63
N LEU A 187 21.16 -15.11 19.37
CA LEU A 187 19.77 -15.24 18.92
C LEU A 187 19.27 -16.70 19.02
N ARG A 188 20.14 -17.67 18.77
CA ARG A 188 19.82 -19.10 18.89
C ARG A 188 19.54 -19.46 20.35
N GLY A 189 18.36 -19.99 20.62
CA GLY A 189 17.92 -20.34 21.98
C GLY A 189 17.36 -19.17 22.78
N SER A 190 17.47 -17.93 22.28
CA SER A 190 16.79 -16.79 22.89
C SER A 190 15.28 -16.89 22.67
N THR A 191 14.51 -16.53 23.70
CA THR A 191 13.06 -16.37 23.58
C THR A 191 12.73 -14.97 23.12
N VAL A 192 12.01 -14.85 22.01
CA VAL A 192 11.59 -13.59 21.41
C VAL A 192 10.06 -13.51 21.45
N LEU A 193 9.55 -12.56 22.23
CA LEU A 193 8.13 -12.21 22.25
C LEU A 193 7.81 -11.30 21.08
N LEU A 194 6.89 -11.72 20.21
CA LEU A 194 6.38 -10.90 19.11
C LEU A 194 5.13 -10.15 19.56
N LEU A 195 5.21 -8.82 19.54
CA LEU A 195 4.08 -7.95 19.82
C LEU A 195 3.65 -7.27 18.51
N GLY A 196 2.48 -7.64 18.01
CA GLY A 196 1.93 -7.15 16.75
C GLY A 196 2.25 -8.06 15.56
N LEU A 197 1.24 -8.77 15.07
CA LEU A 197 1.35 -9.67 13.91
C LEU A 197 0.64 -9.13 12.66
N THR A 198 -0.18 -8.09 12.80
CA THR A 198 -0.91 -7.47 11.70
C THR A 198 -0.06 -6.45 10.94
N TYR A 199 -0.43 -6.14 9.70
CA TYR A 199 0.35 -5.21 8.87
C TYR A 199 0.10 -3.73 9.21
N LYS A 200 -0.93 -3.43 10.01
CA LYS A 200 -1.31 -2.10 10.49
C LYS A 200 -1.70 -2.18 11.97
N PRO A 201 -1.50 -1.11 12.76
CA PRO A 201 -2.09 -0.99 14.09
C PRO A 201 -3.61 -1.17 14.07
N ASP A 202 -4.15 -1.74 15.15
CA ASP A 202 -5.59 -1.75 15.47
C ASP A 202 -6.50 -2.43 14.44
N ILE A 203 -5.96 -3.39 13.68
CA ILE A 203 -6.73 -4.27 12.80
C ILE A 203 -6.47 -5.74 13.12
N SER A 204 -7.37 -6.63 12.70
CA SER A 204 -7.22 -8.08 12.86
C SER A 204 -6.67 -8.80 11.61
N ASP A 205 -6.40 -8.07 10.51
CA ASP A 205 -5.95 -8.68 9.25
C ASP A 205 -4.43 -8.92 9.28
N ASP A 206 -4.07 -10.21 9.25
CA ASP A 206 -2.70 -10.71 9.23
C ASP A 206 -2.26 -11.20 7.84
N ARG A 207 -3.11 -11.05 6.81
CA ARG A 207 -2.76 -11.41 5.44
C ARG A 207 -1.70 -10.46 4.91
N GLU A 208 -0.74 -11.03 4.16
CA GLU A 208 0.40 -10.28 3.61
C GLU A 208 1.17 -9.45 4.66
N THR A 209 1.15 -9.85 5.94
CA THR A 209 1.90 -9.13 6.98
C THR A 209 3.42 -9.31 6.82
N PRO A 210 4.21 -8.22 6.96
CA PRO A 210 5.67 -8.33 6.98
C PRO A 210 6.19 -9.05 8.24
N ALA A 211 5.36 -9.22 9.28
CA ALA A 211 5.71 -9.98 10.47
C ALA A 211 5.97 -11.46 10.16
N ARG A 212 5.24 -12.07 9.22
CA ARG A 212 5.40 -13.49 8.85
C ARG A 212 6.81 -13.81 8.34
N PRO A 213 7.37 -13.06 7.35
CA PRO A 213 8.78 -13.16 6.98
C PRO A 213 9.75 -13.01 8.16
N VAL A 214 9.53 -12.05 9.06
CA VAL A 214 10.37 -11.84 10.25
C VAL A 214 10.34 -13.07 11.17
N VAL A 215 9.16 -13.59 11.49
CA VAL A 215 8.98 -14.81 12.32
C VAL A 215 9.73 -15.98 11.71
N ARG A 216 9.58 -16.20 10.39
CA ARG A 216 10.26 -17.29 9.69
C ARG A 216 11.78 -17.14 9.76
N ALA A 217 12.30 -15.93 9.57
CA ALA A 217 13.72 -15.65 9.63
C ALA A 217 14.29 -15.85 11.05
N LEU A 218 13.61 -15.36 12.09
CA LEU A 218 14.00 -15.59 13.49
C LEU A 218 14.03 -17.08 13.85
N ARG A 219 12.98 -17.83 13.49
CA ARG A 219 12.92 -19.29 13.70
C ARG A 219 14.05 -20.01 12.97
N LYS A 220 14.36 -19.62 11.73
CA LYS A 220 15.48 -20.19 10.96
C LYS A 220 16.82 -19.98 11.65
N MET A 221 16.99 -18.89 12.40
CA MET A 221 18.19 -18.62 13.20
C MET A 221 18.20 -19.31 14.57
N GLY A 222 17.14 -20.05 14.91
CA GLY A 222 17.04 -20.84 16.13
C GLY A 222 16.45 -20.09 17.33
N ALA A 223 15.81 -18.94 17.12
CA ALA A 223 15.06 -18.26 18.17
C ALA A 223 13.78 -19.01 18.54
N VAL A 224 13.41 -18.99 19.81
CA VAL A 224 12.12 -19.50 20.32
C VAL A 224 11.12 -18.36 20.26
N ILE A 225 10.08 -18.49 19.44
CA ILE A 225 9.08 -17.43 19.26
C ILE A 225 7.89 -17.67 20.18
N VAL A 226 7.49 -16.63 20.91
CA VAL A 226 6.25 -16.59 21.71
C VAL A 226 5.41 -15.39 21.26
N GLY A 227 4.09 -15.53 21.22
CA GLY A 227 3.16 -14.52 20.69
C GLY A 227 2.29 -15.01 19.54
#